data_AF-A0A059LDX6-F1
#
_entry.id   AF-A0A059LDX6-F1
#
_cell.length_a   1.000
_cell.length_b   1.000
_cell.length_c   1.000
_cell.angle_alpha   90.00
_cell.angle_beta   90.00
_cell.angle_gamma   90.00
#
_symmetry.space_group_name_H-M   'P 1'
#
loop_
_entity.id
_entity.type
_entity.pdbx_description
1 polymer ?
#
loop_
_entity_poly.entity_id
_entity_poly.type
_entity_poly.pdbx_seq_one_letter_code
_entity_poly.pdbx_strand_id
1 'polypeptide(L)'
;MASMREQGVAFARDPVTLRYLNHLEDEEAELKRQFVYNVARGTAAFHLTLRDGEHLRGVPQPTLAAMAEAAQKRNLTYSSPSFLIGPSGAMHPPLSAPPLDGAAPTPEWGPWTVTFDPWVYDSMMAYCPSRRIRQLLYQSYESRASQEPWNNVPVVERMLKVRHGRARLLRLSSYTDLVDRGRMASPHKANEFLDAILTPVASAALRTLLQVLRLMVD
;
A
#
# COMPACT_ATOMS: atom_id res chain seq x y z
N MET A 1 -3.26 -1.75 -38.83
CA MET A 1 -1.91 -2.17 -39.30
C MET A 1 -0.91 -2.36 -38.15
N ALA A 2 -0.80 -1.43 -37.19
CA ALA A 2 0.13 -1.55 -36.04
C ALA A 2 -0.21 -2.70 -35.07
N SER A 3 -1.48 -2.80 -34.63
CA SER A 3 -1.97 -3.87 -33.74
C SER A 3 -1.79 -5.30 -34.30
N MET A 4 -1.83 -5.49 -35.63
CA MET A 4 -1.60 -6.80 -36.25
C MET A 4 -0.14 -7.25 -36.16
N ARG A 5 0.85 -6.34 -36.33
CA ARG A 5 2.27 -6.69 -36.17
C ARG A 5 2.63 -6.99 -34.71
N GLU A 6 1.90 -6.43 -33.76
CA GLU A 6 2.08 -6.63 -32.31
C GLU A 6 1.56 -8.00 -31.85
N GLN A 7 0.55 -8.56 -32.52
CA GLN A 7 -0.01 -9.90 -32.27
C GLN A 7 0.79 -11.03 -32.95
N GLY A 8 2.06 -10.78 -33.31
CA GLY A 8 2.90 -11.80 -33.92
C GLY A 8 2.52 -12.19 -35.35
N VAL A 9 1.74 -11.38 -36.09
CA VAL A 9 1.43 -11.64 -37.52
C VAL A 9 2.69 -11.71 -38.38
N ALA A 10 3.79 -11.07 -37.95
CA ALA A 10 5.11 -11.23 -38.57
C ALA A 10 5.70 -12.65 -38.41
N PHE A 11 5.26 -13.40 -37.41
CA PHE A 11 5.59 -14.81 -37.15
C PHE A 11 4.53 -15.77 -37.66
N ALA A 12 3.56 -15.32 -38.48
CA ALA A 12 2.57 -16.23 -39.07
C ALA A 12 3.20 -17.38 -39.89
N ARG A 13 4.45 -17.20 -40.34
CA ARG A 13 5.27 -18.22 -41.04
C ARG A 13 6.26 -18.97 -40.13
N ASP A 14 6.29 -18.64 -38.84
CA ASP A 14 7.11 -19.27 -37.80
C ASP A 14 6.23 -19.62 -36.57
N PRO A 15 5.54 -20.78 -36.61
CA PRO A 15 4.60 -21.17 -35.57
C PRO A 15 5.25 -21.46 -34.22
N VAL A 16 6.55 -21.75 -34.18
CA VAL A 16 7.28 -22.00 -32.93
C VAL A 16 7.48 -20.69 -32.18
N THR A 17 7.99 -19.67 -32.86
CA THR A 17 8.15 -18.33 -32.27
C THR A 17 6.82 -17.71 -31.87
N LEU A 18 5.76 -17.90 -32.67
CA LEU A 18 4.42 -17.43 -32.32
C LEU A 18 3.87 -18.08 -31.05
N ARG A 19 4.01 -19.41 -30.91
CA ARG A 19 3.60 -20.11 -29.67
C ARG A 19 4.36 -19.62 -28.45
N TYR A 20 5.67 -19.37 -28.60
CA TYR A 20 6.48 -18.85 -27.50
C TYR A 20 6.09 -17.42 -27.11
N LEU A 21 5.78 -16.56 -28.08
CA LEU A 21 5.26 -15.22 -27.82
C LEU A 21 3.93 -15.28 -27.04
N ASN A 22 2.98 -16.11 -27.48
CA ASN A 22 1.70 -16.28 -26.81
C ASN A 22 1.87 -16.79 -25.38
N HIS A 23 2.76 -17.77 -25.16
CA HIS A 23 3.09 -18.24 -23.81
C HIS A 23 3.59 -17.11 -22.91
N LEU A 24 4.49 -16.25 -23.40
CA LEU A 24 4.98 -15.10 -22.63
C LEU A 24 3.87 -14.08 -22.33
N GLU A 25 2.89 -13.94 -23.22
CA GLU A 25 1.72 -13.07 -23.00
C GLU A 25 0.80 -13.62 -21.91
N ASP A 26 0.49 -14.91 -21.98
CA ASP A 26 -0.30 -15.62 -20.97
C ASP A 26 0.39 -15.56 -19.59
N GLU A 27 1.70 -15.77 -19.57
CA GLU A 27 2.50 -15.68 -18.36
C GLU A 27 2.53 -14.26 -17.77
N GLU A 28 2.70 -13.21 -18.60
CA GLU A 28 2.60 -11.83 -18.10
C GLU A 28 1.22 -11.53 -17.51
N ALA A 29 0.15 -12.05 -18.13
CA ALA A 29 -1.21 -11.87 -17.64
C ALA A 29 -1.42 -12.56 -16.29
N GLU A 30 -0.87 -13.76 -16.09
CA GLU A 30 -0.93 -14.47 -14.81
C GLU A 30 -0.13 -13.74 -13.72
N LEU A 31 1.10 -13.32 -14.02
CA LEU A 31 1.93 -12.57 -13.07
C LEU A 31 1.26 -11.26 -12.62
N LYS A 32 0.55 -10.57 -13.52
CA LYS A 32 -0.24 -9.38 -13.16
C LYS A 32 -1.39 -9.72 -12.22
N ARG A 33 -2.13 -10.81 -12.46
CA ARG A 33 -3.19 -11.28 -11.57
C ARG A 33 -2.62 -11.61 -10.19
N GLN A 34 -1.52 -12.36 -10.15
CA GLN A 34 -0.84 -12.72 -8.92
C GLN A 34 -0.34 -11.48 -8.15
N PHE A 35 0.24 -10.50 -8.84
CA PHE A 35 0.71 -9.26 -8.23
C PHE A 35 -0.42 -8.53 -7.49
N VAL A 36 -1.55 -8.31 -8.17
CA VAL A 36 -2.72 -7.64 -7.60
C VAL A 36 -3.31 -8.44 -6.45
N TYR A 37 -3.41 -9.77 -6.62
CA TYR A 37 -3.87 -10.67 -5.55
C TYR A 37 -3.00 -10.55 -4.29
N ASN A 38 -1.67 -10.61 -4.44
CA ASN A 38 -0.73 -10.49 -3.33
C ASN A 38 -0.84 -9.13 -2.62
N VAL A 39 -1.00 -8.02 -3.35
CA VAL A 39 -1.21 -6.69 -2.75
C VAL A 39 -2.51 -6.66 -1.94
N ALA A 40 -3.60 -7.20 -2.49
CA ALA A 40 -4.88 -7.25 -1.80
C ALA A 40 -4.80 -8.09 -0.51
N ARG A 41 -4.19 -9.28 -0.59
CA ARG A 41 -4.03 -10.18 0.56
C ARG A 41 -3.06 -9.62 1.60
N GLY A 42 -1.93 -9.07 1.19
CA GLY A 42 -0.96 -8.41 2.07
C GLY A 42 -1.56 -7.22 2.81
N THR A 43 -2.38 -6.44 2.14
CA THR A 43 -3.10 -5.31 2.76
C THR A 43 -4.15 -5.80 3.77
N ALA A 44 -4.94 -6.82 3.41
CA ALA A 44 -5.98 -7.37 4.28
C ALA A 44 -5.44 -8.14 5.50
N ALA A 45 -4.24 -8.70 5.40
CA ALA A 45 -3.61 -9.47 6.48
C ALA A 45 -3.22 -8.59 7.67
N PHE A 46 -2.83 -7.33 7.42
CA PHE A 46 -2.39 -6.44 8.47
C PHE A 46 -3.53 -6.04 9.41
N HIS A 47 -3.25 -6.11 10.71
CA HIS A 47 -4.06 -5.50 11.74
C HIS A 47 -3.22 -5.27 12.99
N LEU A 48 -3.41 -4.14 13.65
CA LEU A 48 -2.79 -3.83 14.93
C LEU A 48 -3.88 -3.48 15.94
N THR A 49 -4.02 -4.28 16.99
CA THR A 49 -5.00 -4.05 18.05
C THR A 49 -4.38 -3.24 19.17
N LEU A 50 -4.97 -2.07 19.43
CA LEU A 50 -4.61 -1.16 20.51
C LEU A 50 -5.66 -1.27 21.61
N ARG A 51 -5.21 -1.42 22.85
CA ARG A 51 -6.06 -1.44 24.05
C ARG A 51 -5.89 -0.19 24.91
N ASP A 52 -4.76 0.49 24.74
CA ASP A 52 -4.44 1.73 25.43
C ASP A 52 -4.86 2.94 24.59
N GLY A 53 -5.81 3.71 25.11
CA GLY A 53 -6.35 4.92 24.48
C GLY A 53 -5.39 6.11 24.52
N GLU A 54 -4.36 6.11 25.38
CA GLU A 54 -3.39 7.20 25.48
C GLU A 54 -2.64 7.46 24.17
N HIS A 55 -2.45 6.41 23.38
CA HIS A 55 -1.80 6.47 22.08
C HIS A 55 -2.71 6.96 20.96
N LEU A 56 -3.97 7.26 21.24
CA LEU A 56 -4.98 7.68 20.27
C LEU A 56 -5.47 9.12 20.50
N ARG A 57 -4.85 9.86 21.44
CA ARG A 57 -5.20 11.26 21.70
C ARG A 57 -4.99 12.11 20.44
N GLY A 58 -6.08 12.71 19.94
CA GLY A 58 -6.08 13.54 18.73
C GLY A 58 -6.55 12.81 17.47
N VAL A 59 -6.66 11.47 17.50
CA VAL A 59 -7.26 10.71 16.39
C VAL A 59 -8.74 11.07 16.28
N PRO A 60 -9.23 11.48 15.09
CA PRO A 60 -10.63 11.83 14.88
C PRO A 60 -11.59 10.72 15.31
N GLN A 61 -12.69 11.09 15.96
CA GLN A 61 -13.72 10.15 16.41
C GLN A 61 -14.27 9.23 15.30
N PRO A 62 -14.49 9.71 14.05
CA PRO A 62 -14.86 8.81 12.97
C PRO A 62 -13.82 7.70 12.73
N THR A 63 -12.52 8.00 12.81
CA THR A 63 -11.46 7.01 12.63
C THR A 63 -11.48 5.98 13.75
N LEU A 64 -11.68 6.43 14.99
CA LEU A 64 -11.83 5.54 16.14
C LEU A 64 -13.06 4.64 16.01
N ALA A 65 -14.16 5.14 15.45
CA ALA A 65 -15.34 4.33 15.16
C ALA A 65 -15.05 3.22 14.15
N ALA A 66 -14.35 3.53 13.05
CA ALA A 66 -13.94 2.52 12.08
C ALA A 66 -12.99 1.47 12.69
N MET A 67 -12.07 1.90 13.57
CA MET A 67 -11.16 0.99 14.26
C MET A 67 -11.89 0.10 15.28
N ALA A 68 -12.90 0.63 15.97
CA ALA A 68 -13.75 -0.14 16.89
C ALA A 68 -14.62 -1.15 16.12
N GLU A 69 -15.20 -0.76 14.97
CA GLU A 69 -15.93 -1.67 14.09
C GLU A 69 -15.02 -2.78 13.55
N ALA A 70 -13.78 -2.44 13.18
CA ALA A 70 -12.78 -3.43 12.74
C ALA A 70 -12.40 -4.42 13.85
N ALA A 71 -12.42 -3.98 15.13
CA ALA A 71 -12.22 -4.84 16.29
C ALA A 71 -13.45 -5.75 16.54
N GLN A 72 -14.66 -5.21 16.42
CA GLN A 72 -15.92 -5.98 16.52
C GLN A 72 -15.99 -7.10 15.46
N LYS A 73 -15.65 -6.80 14.20
CA LYS A 73 -15.59 -7.79 13.12
C LYS A 73 -14.58 -8.93 13.38
N ARG A 74 -13.67 -8.73 14.33
CA ARG A 74 -12.69 -9.73 14.79
C ARG A 74 -13.09 -10.39 16.10
N ASN A 75 -14.35 -10.24 16.54
CA ASN A 75 -14.88 -10.76 17.79
C ASN A 75 -14.10 -10.30 19.03
N LEU A 76 -13.50 -9.11 18.98
CA LEU A 76 -12.85 -8.52 20.13
C LEU A 76 -13.89 -7.78 20.98
N THR A 77 -13.75 -7.89 22.30
CA THR A 77 -14.64 -7.25 23.27
C THR A 77 -13.87 -6.30 24.17
N TYR A 78 -14.61 -5.34 24.70
CA TYR A 78 -14.15 -4.51 25.80
C TYR A 78 -13.89 -5.39 27.03
N SER A 79 -12.80 -5.06 27.72
CA SER A 79 -12.47 -5.64 29.03
C SER A 79 -11.80 -4.53 29.83
N SER A 80 -12.32 -4.31 31.03
CA SER A 80 -11.76 -3.38 31.99
C SER A 80 -10.31 -3.77 32.30
N PRO A 81 -9.40 -2.79 32.44
CA PRO A 81 -8.05 -3.06 32.92
C PRO A 81 -8.12 -3.69 34.31
N SER A 82 -7.41 -4.80 34.53
CA SER A 82 -7.29 -5.39 35.86
C SER A 82 -6.78 -4.33 36.84
N PHE A 83 -7.40 -4.25 38.02
CA PHE A 83 -7.14 -3.29 39.12
C PHE A 83 -5.66 -3.05 39.52
N LEU A 84 -4.71 -3.86 39.03
CA LEU A 84 -3.28 -3.78 39.28
C LEU A 84 -2.51 -2.91 38.27
N ILE A 85 -3.15 -2.49 37.18
CA ILE A 85 -2.60 -1.63 36.14
C ILE A 85 -3.61 -0.49 36.02
N GLY A 86 -3.19 0.77 36.07
CA GLY A 86 -4.06 1.97 36.16
C GLY A 86 -5.11 2.10 35.05
N PRO A 87 -5.83 3.23 34.95
CA PRO A 87 -6.98 3.39 34.04
C PRO A 87 -6.55 3.45 32.56
N SER A 88 -6.06 2.35 31.99
CA SER A 88 -5.45 2.26 30.64
C SER A 88 -6.43 1.82 29.55
N GLY A 89 -7.72 2.17 29.68
CA GLY A 89 -8.75 1.78 28.70
C GLY A 89 -9.55 2.92 28.09
N ALA A 90 -9.49 4.12 28.67
CA ALA A 90 -10.29 5.27 28.24
C ALA A 90 -9.46 6.21 27.35
N MET A 91 -10.11 6.85 26.37
CA MET A 91 -9.63 8.16 25.93
C MET A 91 -9.73 9.16 27.10
N HIS A 92 -8.70 9.96 27.35
CA HIS A 92 -8.70 11.02 28.36
C HIS A 92 -9.89 11.99 28.22
N PRO A 93 -10.42 12.52 29.36
CA PRO A 93 -11.40 11.81 30.17
C PRO A 93 -12.63 11.36 29.34
N PRO A 94 -13.11 10.13 29.54
CA PRO A 94 -14.19 9.59 28.72
C PRO A 94 -15.49 10.38 28.95
N LEU A 95 -16.22 10.65 27.86
CA LEU A 95 -17.51 11.35 27.92
C LEU A 95 -18.61 10.47 28.53
N SER A 96 -18.44 9.15 28.45
CA SER A 96 -19.37 8.13 28.95
C SER A 96 -18.73 7.25 30.03
N ALA A 97 -19.57 6.55 30.80
CA ALA A 97 -19.11 5.52 31.72
C ALA A 97 -18.52 4.31 30.96
N PRO A 98 -17.56 3.57 31.53
CA PRO A 98 -17.03 2.37 30.91
C PRO A 98 -18.14 1.33 30.66
N PRO A 99 -18.13 0.64 29.50
CA PRO A 99 -19.01 -0.48 29.24
C PRO A 99 -18.77 -1.65 30.22
N LEU A 100 -19.71 -2.59 30.24
CA LEU A 100 -19.51 -3.87 30.92
C LEU A 100 -18.47 -4.72 30.18
N ASP A 101 -17.74 -5.54 30.92
CA ASP A 101 -16.83 -6.53 30.32
C ASP A 101 -17.59 -7.45 29.36
N GLY A 102 -16.99 -7.72 28.19
CA GLY A 102 -17.63 -8.46 27.12
C GLY A 102 -18.49 -7.61 26.17
N ALA A 103 -18.71 -6.32 26.45
CA ALA A 103 -19.41 -5.43 25.54
C ALA A 103 -18.63 -5.21 24.23
N ALA A 104 -19.33 -4.77 23.20
CA ALA A 104 -18.72 -4.39 21.93
C ALA A 104 -17.81 -3.14 22.12
N PRO A 105 -16.62 -3.11 21.50
CA PRO A 105 -15.76 -1.92 21.48
C PRO A 105 -16.49 -0.73 20.86
N THR A 106 -16.23 0.46 21.38
CA THR A 106 -16.79 1.73 20.90
C THR A 106 -15.66 2.70 20.51
N PRO A 107 -15.95 3.84 19.87
CA PRO A 107 -14.92 4.83 19.59
C PRO A 107 -14.22 5.32 20.86
N GLU A 108 -14.93 5.40 21.99
CA GLU A 108 -14.43 5.88 23.28
C GLU A 108 -13.74 4.80 24.11
N TRP A 109 -14.17 3.55 23.94
CA TRP A 109 -13.76 2.41 24.75
C TRP A 109 -13.30 1.26 23.85
N GLY A 110 -11.99 1.02 23.83
CA GLY A 110 -11.38 0.00 22.97
C GLY A 110 -11.78 -1.44 23.29
N PRO A 111 -11.11 -2.43 22.69
CA PRO A 111 -9.97 -2.32 21.78
C PRO A 111 -10.29 -1.64 20.44
N TRP A 112 -9.29 -1.00 19.86
CA TRP A 112 -9.33 -0.43 18.52
C TRP A 112 -8.38 -1.20 17.60
N THR A 113 -8.88 -1.64 16.44
CA THR A 113 -8.04 -2.34 15.45
C THR A 113 -7.70 -1.40 14.30
N VAL A 114 -6.43 -1.05 14.18
CA VAL A 114 -5.88 -0.33 13.03
C VAL A 114 -5.75 -1.30 11.85
N THR A 115 -6.18 -0.87 10.67
CA THR A 115 -6.05 -1.60 9.40
C THR A 115 -5.38 -0.69 8.37
N PHE A 116 -5.10 -1.23 7.17
CA PHE A 116 -4.63 -0.45 6.02
C PHE A 116 -5.77 0.03 5.12
N ASP A 117 -6.96 0.23 5.68
CA ASP A 117 -7.92 1.13 5.03
C ASP A 117 -7.25 2.50 4.86
N PRO A 118 -7.28 3.11 3.64
CA PRO A 118 -6.52 4.34 3.37
C PRO A 118 -6.84 5.46 4.36
N TRP A 119 -8.11 5.64 4.70
CA TRP A 119 -8.52 6.72 5.60
C TRP A 119 -8.10 6.46 7.05
N VAL A 120 -8.17 5.21 7.51
CA VAL A 120 -7.64 4.83 8.83
C VAL A 120 -6.13 5.03 8.88
N TYR A 121 -5.39 4.58 7.87
CA TYR A 121 -3.94 4.72 7.80
C TYR A 121 -3.52 6.19 7.79
N ASP A 122 -4.08 7.01 6.90
CA ASP A 122 -3.74 8.43 6.78
C ASP A 122 -4.04 9.19 8.08
N SER A 123 -5.19 8.91 8.69
CA SER A 123 -5.58 9.50 9.97
C SER A 123 -4.63 9.11 11.11
N MET A 124 -4.24 7.83 11.19
CA MET A 124 -3.26 7.38 12.18
C MET A 124 -1.88 8.01 11.94
N MET A 125 -1.44 8.16 10.70
CA MET A 125 -0.16 8.80 10.38
C MET A 125 -0.17 10.31 10.70
N ALA A 126 -1.31 10.97 10.53
CA ALA A 126 -1.45 12.40 10.81
C ALA A 126 -1.64 12.72 12.30
N TYR A 127 -2.47 11.95 13.01
CA TYR A 127 -2.98 12.35 14.33
C TYR A 127 -2.54 11.47 15.50
N CYS A 128 -2.03 10.25 15.27
CA CYS A 128 -1.57 9.41 16.38
C CYS A 128 -0.33 10.05 17.03
N PRO A 129 -0.34 10.38 18.34
CA PRO A 129 0.77 11.05 19.01
C PRO A 129 2.00 10.13 19.16
N SER A 130 1.80 8.81 19.20
CA SER A 130 2.87 7.84 19.42
C SER A 130 3.74 7.65 18.17
N ARG A 131 4.97 8.22 18.20
CA ARG A 131 5.97 8.02 17.13
C ARG A 131 6.25 6.55 16.86
N ARG A 132 6.26 5.72 17.91
CA ARG A 132 6.50 4.27 17.80
C ARG A 132 5.42 3.58 17.00
N ILE A 133 4.15 3.92 17.22
CA ILE A 133 3.04 3.35 16.45
C ILE A 133 3.11 3.83 15.00
N ARG A 134 3.31 5.14 14.76
CA ARG A 134 3.47 5.66 13.38
C ARG A 134 4.60 4.98 12.63
N GLN A 135 5.75 4.74 13.28
CA GLN A 135 6.86 4.00 12.69
C GLN A 135 6.49 2.56 12.33
N LEU A 136 5.83 1.85 13.24
CA LEU A 136 5.38 0.48 13.01
C LEU A 136 4.39 0.40 11.84
N LEU A 137 3.42 1.32 11.79
CA LEU A 137 2.44 1.41 10.70
C LEU A 137 3.13 1.69 9.36
N TYR A 138 3.99 2.70 9.30
CA TYR A 138 4.75 3.05 8.09
C TYR A 138 5.57 1.88 7.57
N GLN A 139 6.40 1.27 8.42
CA GLN A 139 7.24 0.13 8.04
C GLN A 139 6.40 -1.05 7.54
N SER A 140 5.29 -1.33 8.22
CA SER A 140 4.40 -2.44 7.85
C SER A 140 3.65 -2.14 6.53
N TYR A 141 3.30 -0.89 6.26
CA TYR A 141 2.62 -0.45 5.04
C TYR A 141 3.55 -0.52 3.82
N GLU A 142 4.81 -0.11 3.98
CA GLU A 142 5.83 -0.19 2.93
C GLU A 142 6.25 -1.64 2.62
N SER A 143 6.22 -2.53 3.62
CA SER A 143 6.55 -3.96 3.44
C SER A 143 5.37 -4.82 2.95
N ARG A 144 4.23 -4.21 2.58
CA ARG A 144 3.08 -4.98 2.08
C ARG A 144 3.45 -5.70 0.80
N ALA A 145 3.05 -6.96 0.74
CA ALA A 145 3.33 -7.83 -0.39
C ALA A 145 4.82 -7.94 -0.76
N SER A 146 5.73 -7.77 0.22
CA SER A 146 7.17 -7.98 0.02
C SER A 146 7.72 -9.12 0.87
N GLN A 147 6.85 -9.90 1.51
CA GLN A 147 7.19 -11.01 2.40
C GLN A 147 6.22 -12.17 2.19
N GLU A 148 6.62 -13.37 2.57
CA GLU A 148 5.76 -14.56 2.53
C GLU A 148 4.53 -14.39 3.45
N PRO A 149 3.37 -14.96 3.08
CA PRO A 149 3.10 -15.77 1.88
C PRO A 149 2.75 -14.95 0.62
N TRP A 150 2.77 -13.61 0.68
CA TRP A 150 2.28 -12.73 -0.40
C TRP A 150 3.40 -11.92 -1.05
N ASN A 151 4.54 -12.55 -1.31
CA ASN A 151 5.74 -11.85 -1.78
C ASN A 151 5.71 -11.55 -3.29
N ASN A 152 5.75 -10.26 -3.66
CA ASN A 152 5.77 -9.79 -5.05
C ASN A 152 7.15 -9.55 -5.62
N VAL A 153 8.24 -9.62 -4.83
CA VAL A 153 9.60 -9.50 -5.36
C VAL A 153 9.86 -10.49 -6.50
N PRO A 154 9.66 -11.81 -6.34
CA PRO A 154 9.87 -12.77 -7.42
C PRO A 154 8.88 -12.59 -8.59
N VAL A 155 7.65 -12.15 -8.31
CA VAL A 155 6.62 -11.89 -9.33
C VAL A 155 7.07 -10.75 -10.26
N VAL A 156 7.56 -9.65 -9.70
CA VAL A 156 8.07 -8.50 -10.46
C VAL A 156 9.32 -8.88 -11.25
N GLU A 157 10.27 -9.59 -10.63
CA GLU A 157 11.47 -10.06 -11.33
C GLU A 157 11.13 -10.94 -12.53
N ARG A 158 10.18 -11.88 -12.37
CA ARG A 158 9.74 -12.73 -13.48
C ARG A 158 9.02 -11.91 -14.55
N MET A 159 8.15 -10.98 -14.15
CA MET A 159 7.45 -10.10 -15.08
C MET A 159 8.42 -9.26 -15.91
N LEU A 160 9.50 -8.74 -15.33
CA LEU A 160 10.55 -8.02 -16.05
C LEU A 160 11.27 -8.92 -17.08
N LYS A 161 11.59 -10.17 -16.72
CA LYS A 161 12.20 -11.15 -17.64
C LYS A 161 11.27 -11.48 -18.82
N VAL A 162 9.98 -11.69 -18.55
CA VAL A 162 8.96 -11.95 -19.57
C VAL A 162 8.84 -10.77 -20.53
N ARG A 163 8.72 -9.54 -20.00
CA ARG A 163 8.65 -8.30 -20.79
C ARG A 163 9.88 -8.09 -21.67
N HIS A 164 11.07 -8.35 -21.13
CA HIS A 164 12.31 -8.29 -21.89
C HIS A 164 12.36 -9.34 -23.01
N GLY A 165 11.93 -10.57 -22.72
CA GLY A 165 11.82 -11.65 -23.71
C GLY A 165 10.90 -11.28 -24.88
N ARG A 166 9.72 -10.71 -24.59
CA ARG A 166 8.76 -10.25 -25.61
C ARG A 166 9.37 -9.17 -26.53
N ALA A 167 10.00 -8.16 -25.95
CA ALA A 167 10.66 -7.11 -26.73
C ALA A 167 11.75 -7.67 -27.65
N ARG A 168 12.57 -8.59 -27.15
CA ARG A 168 13.62 -9.24 -27.95
C ARG A 168 13.07 -10.07 -29.10
N LEU A 169 12.00 -10.85 -28.88
CA LEU A 169 11.36 -11.63 -29.93
C LEU A 169 10.87 -10.71 -31.05
N LEU A 170 10.24 -9.59 -30.69
CA LEU A 170 9.71 -8.59 -31.62
C LEU A 170 10.79 -7.67 -32.21
N ARG A 171 12.07 -7.91 -31.90
CA ARG A 171 13.22 -7.10 -32.35
C ARG A 171 13.11 -5.62 -31.97
N LEU A 172 12.55 -5.36 -30.79
CA LEU A 172 12.47 -4.03 -30.17
C LEU A 172 13.65 -3.82 -29.23
N SER A 173 14.01 -2.56 -28.98
CA SER A 173 15.14 -2.24 -28.10
C SER A 173 14.80 -2.53 -26.63
N SER A 174 13.54 -2.29 -26.26
CA SER A 174 13.04 -2.55 -24.92
C SER A 174 11.52 -2.75 -24.90
N TYR A 175 10.98 -3.11 -23.73
CA TYR A 175 9.53 -3.26 -23.56
C TYR A 175 8.78 -1.93 -23.70
N THR A 176 9.42 -0.79 -23.48
CA THR A 176 8.74 0.49 -23.65
C THR A 176 8.30 0.67 -25.10
N ASP A 177 9.15 0.36 -26.07
CA ASP A 177 8.84 0.42 -27.51
C ASP A 177 7.63 -0.46 -27.91
N LEU A 178 7.34 -1.50 -27.13
CA LEU A 178 6.18 -2.37 -27.31
C LEU A 178 4.89 -1.68 -26.84
N VAL A 179 4.96 -0.90 -25.77
CA VAL A 179 3.81 -0.21 -25.15
C VAL A 179 3.59 1.20 -25.73
N ASP A 180 4.63 1.81 -26.28
CA ASP A 180 4.68 3.23 -26.64
C ASP A 180 3.86 3.59 -27.89
N ARG A 181 3.59 2.62 -28.76
CA ARG A 181 2.95 2.85 -30.07
C ARG A 181 1.49 3.33 -30.01
N GLY A 182 0.90 3.42 -28.82
CA GLY A 182 -0.42 3.99 -28.54
C GLY A 182 -0.42 5.15 -27.53
N ARG A 183 0.75 5.70 -27.15
CA ARG A 183 0.86 6.79 -26.17
C ARG A 183 1.33 8.09 -26.84
N MET A 184 0.97 9.24 -26.25
CA MET A 184 1.33 10.57 -26.80
C MET A 184 2.81 10.95 -26.59
N ALA A 185 3.49 10.36 -25.62
CA ALA A 185 4.87 10.69 -25.26
C ALA A 185 5.74 9.45 -25.33
N SER A 186 6.88 9.56 -26.02
CA SER A 186 7.90 8.51 -26.02
C SER A 186 8.69 8.47 -24.71
N PRO A 187 9.39 7.38 -24.38
CA PRO A 187 10.24 7.28 -23.18
C PRO A 187 11.22 8.43 -23.07
N HIS A 188 11.78 8.87 -24.20
CA HIS A 188 12.70 10.01 -24.23
C HIS A 188 12.00 11.31 -23.82
N LYS A 189 10.83 11.62 -24.40
CA LYS A 189 10.04 12.81 -24.03
C LYS A 189 9.54 12.76 -22.59
N ALA A 190 9.18 11.56 -22.10
CA ALA A 190 8.77 11.37 -20.72
C ALA A 190 9.94 11.67 -19.76
N ASN A 191 11.14 11.15 -20.05
CA ASN A 191 12.33 11.44 -19.24
C ASN A 191 12.74 12.90 -19.32
N GLU A 192 12.72 13.52 -20.51
CA GLU A 192 13.01 14.95 -20.68
C GLU A 192 12.08 15.82 -19.81
N PHE A 193 10.78 15.48 -19.76
CA PHE A 193 9.82 16.16 -18.89
C PHE A 193 10.12 15.93 -17.40
N LEU A 194 10.41 14.68 -16.99
CA LEU A 194 10.75 14.35 -15.61
C LEU A 194 12.01 15.09 -15.14
N ASP A 195 13.03 15.14 -15.99
CA ASP A 195 14.28 15.85 -15.73
C ASP A 195 14.04 17.37 -15.63
N ALA A 196 13.20 17.94 -16.50
CA ALA A 196 12.85 19.35 -16.47
C ALA A 196 12.11 19.77 -15.17
N ILE A 197 11.26 18.90 -14.60
CA ILE A 197 10.54 19.19 -13.36
C ILE A 197 11.32 18.80 -12.09
N LEU A 198 12.39 18.01 -12.21
CA LEU A 198 13.13 17.47 -11.07
C LEU A 198 13.65 18.58 -10.15
N THR A 199 14.36 19.55 -10.71
CA THR A 199 14.95 20.66 -9.93
C THR A 199 13.90 21.51 -9.20
N PRO A 200 12.83 22.03 -9.85
CA PRO A 200 11.83 22.84 -9.15
C PRO A 200 11.05 22.02 -8.10
N VAL A 201 10.73 20.75 -8.37
CA VAL A 201 10.06 19.87 -7.40
C VAL A 201 10.94 19.58 -6.19
N ALA A 202 12.22 19.24 -6.40
CA ALA A 202 13.16 19.00 -5.32
C ALA A 202 13.36 20.25 -4.44
N SER A 203 13.43 21.43 -5.07
CA SER A 203 13.53 22.71 -4.37
C SER A 203 12.31 22.99 -3.48
N ALA A 204 11.10 22.73 -4.00
CA ALA A 204 9.86 22.86 -3.23
C ALA A 204 9.82 21.85 -2.06
N ALA A 205 10.18 20.59 -2.32
CA ALA A 205 10.24 19.55 -1.29
C ALA A 205 11.20 19.90 -0.15
N LEU A 206 12.39 20.45 -0.47
CA LEU A 206 13.35 20.89 0.53
C LEU A 206 12.80 22.02 1.42
N ARG A 207 12.08 22.99 0.84
CA ARG A 207 11.46 24.07 1.61
C ARG A 207 10.43 23.52 2.61
N THR A 208 9.57 22.60 2.17
CA THR A 208 8.59 21.94 3.04
C THR A 208 9.28 21.16 4.16
N LEU A 209 10.33 20.41 3.85
CA LEU A 209 11.08 19.64 4.85
C LEU A 209 11.74 20.55 5.90
N LEU A 210 12.38 21.64 5.46
CA LEU A 210 13.00 22.60 6.37
C LEU A 210 11.98 23.25 7.32
N GLN A 211 10.77 23.52 6.84
CA GLN A 211 9.69 24.05 7.68
C GLN A 211 9.25 23.05 8.74
N VAL A 212 9.08 21.77 8.37
CA VAL A 212 8.75 20.70 9.32
C VAL A 212 9.86 20.52 10.36
N LEU A 213 11.13 20.50 9.94
CA LEU A 213 12.26 20.33 10.85
C LEU A 213 12.37 21.46 11.87
N ARG A 214 12.12 22.72 11.48
CA ARG A 214 12.10 23.86 12.40
C ARG A 214 11.06 23.67 13.50
N LEU A 215 9.84 23.29 13.11
CA LEU A 215 8.73 23.04 14.06
C LEU A 215 8.97 21.84 15.00
N MET A 216 9.96 20.99 14.72
CA MET A 216 10.29 19.83 15.56
C MET A 216 11.44 20.09 16.54
N VAL A 217 12.23 21.14 16.32
CA VAL A 217 13.39 21.50 17.17
C VAL A 217 13.03 22.57 18.19
N ASP A 218 12.09 23.46 17.84
CA ASP A 218 11.49 24.45 18.74
C ASP A 218 10.39 23.83 19.62
#